data_AF-B2UL31-F1
#
_entry.id   AF-B2UL31-F1
#
_cell.length_a   1.000
_cell.length_b   1.000
_cell.length_c   1.000
_cell.angle_alpha   90.00
_cell.angle_beta   90.00
_cell.angle_gamma   90.00
#
_symmetry.space_group_name_H-M   'P 1'
#
loop_
_entity.id
_entity.type
_entity.pdbx_description
1 polymer ?
#
loop_
_entity_poly.entity_id
_entity_poly.type
_entity_poly.pdbx_seq_one_letter_code
_entity_poly.pdbx_strand_id
1 'polypeptide(L)'
;MPESPASPASPAVSSVPPTSTQASSLLSPLSCWKKGFLHYADFRGCASRAEFWWFMALPLLALIPALAGYILTDWLHIPDTRLSIYGDALTILLWAVLFIPSISAAFRRLHDTGRSGLWLFSLFIPFGLGHLIFFYLTLGESKADGNKYSRRPEPQPADPPAGKLKEQPLTPFYLYWLISLRKLNTVAGRASRTEFWSFFLLSVLLFLPLGYSMIDVDSQPAGFYVSPSLQILLYAAHPQDALILLAHSCFNPTFYFFYQSGELSMLSLELLAAVAGLNILFNLPVAVRRLHDSNLSGKFILIPILIFIVTFLLIFLLRLVPEDMAPYLDYLGMVSSLMDLLSILFLSMMLLKSSPGPNEYGVLPQKITVS
;
A
#
# COMPACT_ATOMS: atom_id res chain seq x y z
N MET A 1 80.71 -47.15 5.08
CA MET A 1 79.48 -47.46 5.82
C MET A 1 79.62 -46.79 7.17
N PRO A 2 78.80 -45.78 7.51
CA PRO A 2 77.38 -46.01 7.77
C PRO A 2 76.43 -44.95 7.17
N GLU A 3 75.16 -45.17 7.49
CA GLU A 3 73.88 -44.75 6.93
C GLU A 3 73.57 -43.24 6.88
N SER A 4 72.81 -42.89 5.83
CA SER A 4 72.11 -41.62 5.67
C SER A 4 70.84 -41.61 6.52
N PRO A 5 70.56 -40.59 7.34
CA PRO A 5 69.25 -40.44 7.97
C PRO A 5 68.29 -39.75 6.98
N ALA A 6 67.19 -40.45 6.72
CA ALA A 6 66.05 -39.98 5.95
C ALA A 6 65.43 -38.71 6.57
N SER A 7 65.19 -37.71 5.73
CA SER A 7 64.39 -36.53 6.08
C SER A 7 62.91 -36.93 6.20
N PRO A 8 62.18 -36.51 7.25
CA PRO A 8 60.76 -36.83 7.39
C PRO A 8 59.92 -36.07 6.36
N ALA A 9 58.98 -36.78 5.75
CA ALA A 9 58.01 -36.25 4.79
C ALA A 9 57.20 -35.11 5.40
N SER A 10 57.09 -34.00 4.64
CA SER A 10 56.17 -32.90 4.93
C SER A 10 54.72 -33.43 5.04
N PRO A 11 53.94 -33.02 6.06
CA PRO A 11 52.53 -33.36 6.10
C PRO A 11 51.80 -32.66 4.95
N ALA A 12 51.00 -33.44 4.23
CA ALA A 12 50.12 -32.95 3.18
C ALA A 12 49.26 -31.80 3.70
N VAL A 13 49.36 -30.63 3.04
CA VAL A 13 48.43 -29.52 3.23
C VAL A 13 47.06 -30.00 2.78
N SER A 14 46.25 -30.44 3.74
CA SER A 14 44.82 -30.65 3.55
C SER A 14 44.22 -29.31 3.15
N SER A 15 43.78 -29.21 1.90
CA SER A 15 42.98 -28.09 1.41
C SER A 15 41.65 -28.10 2.14
N VAL A 16 41.57 -27.37 3.25
CA VAL A 16 40.31 -27.00 3.89
C VAL A 16 39.47 -26.28 2.83
N PRO A 17 38.28 -26.78 2.46
CA PRO A 17 37.42 -26.06 1.52
C PRO A 17 37.01 -24.74 2.17
N PRO A 18 36.90 -23.64 1.42
CA PRO A 18 36.43 -22.37 1.97
C PRO A 18 35.04 -22.62 2.55
N THR A 19 34.95 -22.52 3.88
CA THR A 19 33.68 -22.51 4.59
C THR A 19 32.86 -21.40 3.96
N SER A 20 31.75 -21.78 3.36
CA SER A 20 30.82 -20.91 2.65
C SER A 20 30.42 -19.74 3.54
N THR A 21 31.11 -18.62 3.34
CA THR A 21 30.81 -17.32 3.92
C THR A 21 29.39 -16.95 3.54
N GLN A 22 28.49 -17.05 4.52
CA GLN A 22 27.19 -16.38 4.60
C GLN A 22 26.44 -16.27 3.27
N ALA A 23 25.84 -17.39 2.86
CA ALA A 23 24.56 -17.29 2.17
C ALA A 23 23.66 -16.41 3.05
N SER A 24 23.22 -15.27 2.53
CA SER A 24 22.21 -14.41 3.12
C SER A 24 20.97 -15.26 3.37
N SER A 25 20.90 -15.89 4.54
CA SER A 25 19.79 -16.73 4.92
C SER A 25 18.56 -15.84 4.92
N LEU A 26 17.71 -16.00 3.92
CA LEU A 26 16.38 -15.40 3.89
C LEU A 26 15.76 -15.71 5.26
N LEU A 27 15.52 -14.66 6.05
CA LEU A 27 14.94 -14.79 7.39
C LEU A 27 13.67 -15.63 7.27
N SER A 28 13.65 -16.80 7.91
CA SER A 28 12.49 -17.68 7.85
C SER A 28 11.32 -17.03 8.60
N PRO A 29 10.07 -17.15 8.12
CA PRO A 29 8.90 -16.55 8.77
C PRO A 29 8.79 -16.92 10.26
N LEU A 30 9.03 -18.19 10.57
CA LEU A 30 9.03 -18.72 11.93
C LEU A 30 10.05 -18.03 12.85
N SER A 31 11.24 -17.73 12.34
CA SER A 31 12.26 -17.00 13.12
C SER A 31 11.82 -15.57 13.44
N CYS A 32 11.17 -14.90 12.47
CA CYS A 32 10.61 -13.55 12.65
C CYS A 32 9.46 -13.54 13.65
N TRP A 33 8.55 -14.52 13.58
CA TRP A 33 7.44 -14.66 14.53
C TRP A 33 7.94 -14.92 15.95
N LYS A 34 8.85 -15.89 16.12
CA LYS A 34 9.45 -16.17 17.43
C LYS A 34 10.10 -14.93 18.02
N LYS A 35 10.87 -14.19 17.23
CA LYS A 35 11.51 -12.93 17.66
C LYS A 35 10.48 -11.84 17.99
N GLY A 36 9.39 -11.76 17.25
CA GLY A 36 8.28 -10.85 17.53
C GLY A 36 7.62 -11.12 18.88
N PHE A 37 7.30 -12.38 19.17
CA PHE A 37 6.73 -12.80 20.45
C PHE A 37 7.71 -12.70 21.62
N LEU A 38 9.00 -12.97 21.42
CA LEU A 38 10.01 -12.79 22.48
C LEU A 38 10.11 -11.32 22.92
N HIS A 39 9.90 -10.38 22.01
CA HIS A 39 9.95 -8.94 22.25
C HIS A 39 8.55 -8.29 22.21
N TYR A 40 7.51 -9.03 22.60
CA TYR A 40 6.12 -8.59 22.38
C TYR A 40 5.76 -7.28 23.09
N ALA A 41 6.35 -7.00 24.25
CA ALA A 41 6.15 -5.77 25.03
C ALA A 41 7.43 -4.92 25.12
N ASP A 42 8.42 -5.18 24.27
CA ASP A 42 9.67 -4.42 24.21
C ASP A 42 9.61 -3.36 23.11
N PHE A 43 9.36 -2.11 23.51
CA PHE A 43 9.30 -0.97 22.61
C PHE A 43 10.68 -0.39 22.28
N ARG A 44 11.77 -0.96 22.80
CA ARG A 44 13.13 -0.53 22.53
C ARG A 44 13.76 -1.38 21.42
N GLY A 45 14.71 -0.79 20.70
CA GLY A 45 15.43 -1.45 19.62
C GLY A 45 14.79 -1.28 18.24
N CYS A 46 15.30 -2.04 17.27
CA CYS A 46 15.00 -1.90 15.85
C CYS A 46 14.50 -3.23 15.25
N ALA A 47 13.53 -3.16 14.34
CA ALA A 47 13.03 -4.29 13.58
C ALA A 47 13.31 -4.09 12.09
N SER A 48 13.94 -5.09 11.46
CA SER A 48 14.21 -5.02 10.03
C SER A 48 12.90 -5.07 9.23
N ARG A 49 12.94 -4.64 7.97
CA ARG A 49 11.76 -4.66 7.09
C ARG A 49 11.16 -6.06 6.97
N ALA A 50 11.99 -7.09 6.80
CA ALA A 50 11.52 -8.46 6.69
C ALA A 50 10.89 -8.95 8.00
N GLU A 51 11.51 -8.66 9.15
CA GLU A 51 10.98 -9.01 10.46
C GLU A 51 9.60 -8.38 10.70
N PHE A 52 9.45 -7.10 10.39
CA PHE A 52 8.19 -6.38 10.54
C PHE A 52 7.08 -6.96 9.66
N TRP A 53 7.32 -7.13 8.35
CA TRP A 53 6.28 -7.59 7.43
C TRP A 53 5.91 -9.05 7.65
N TRP A 54 6.86 -9.93 7.98
CA TRP A 54 6.53 -11.29 8.38
C TRP A 54 5.69 -11.30 9.66
N PHE A 55 5.98 -10.43 10.63
CA PHE A 55 5.18 -10.31 11.83
C PHE A 55 3.77 -9.77 11.55
N MET A 56 3.65 -8.75 10.70
CA MET A 56 2.35 -8.15 10.32
C MET A 56 1.47 -9.09 9.48
N ALA A 57 2.03 -10.18 8.94
CA ALA A 57 1.22 -11.23 8.33
C ALA A 57 0.34 -11.98 9.35
N LEU A 58 0.72 -12.04 10.63
CA LEU A 58 -0.06 -12.76 11.65
C LEU A 58 -1.45 -12.13 11.91
N PRO A 59 -1.58 -10.80 12.10
CA PRO A 59 -2.89 -10.16 12.15
C PRO A 59 -3.75 -10.40 10.91
N LEU A 60 -3.15 -10.45 9.72
CA LEU A 60 -3.87 -10.79 8.49
C LEU A 60 -4.37 -12.24 8.51
N LEU A 61 -3.52 -13.20 8.91
CA LEU A 61 -3.89 -14.61 9.03
C LEU A 61 -4.95 -14.85 10.11
N ALA A 62 -4.98 -14.02 11.15
CA ALA A 62 -5.99 -14.07 12.21
C ALA A 62 -7.41 -13.75 11.72
N LEU A 63 -7.57 -13.21 10.51
CA LEU A 63 -8.89 -12.99 9.87
C LEU A 63 -9.46 -14.25 9.22
N ILE A 64 -8.66 -15.30 9.02
CA ILE A 64 -9.08 -16.54 8.34
C ILE A 64 -10.29 -17.20 9.02
N PRO A 65 -10.36 -17.35 10.36
CA PRO A 65 -11.50 -18.01 11.01
C PRO A 65 -12.83 -17.30 10.75
N ALA A 66 -12.89 -15.97 10.90
CA ALA A 66 -14.06 -15.19 10.57
C ALA A 66 -14.43 -15.35 9.09
N LEU A 67 -13.46 -15.20 8.18
CA LEU A 67 -13.68 -15.37 6.74
C LEU A 67 -14.20 -16.77 6.39
N ALA A 68 -13.64 -17.82 6.97
CA ALA A 68 -14.10 -19.19 6.78
C ALA A 68 -15.52 -19.38 7.32
N GLY A 69 -15.84 -18.78 8.46
CA GLY A 69 -17.18 -18.74 9.02
C GLY A 69 -18.19 -18.16 8.02
N TYR A 70 -17.95 -16.95 7.53
CA TYR A 70 -18.81 -16.29 6.54
C TYR A 70 -18.91 -17.06 5.21
N ILE A 71 -17.80 -17.63 4.72
CA ILE A 71 -17.84 -18.45 3.49
C ILE A 71 -18.73 -19.67 3.71
N LEU A 72 -18.63 -20.36 4.85
CA LEU A 72 -19.41 -21.56 5.08
C LEU A 72 -20.90 -21.25 5.33
N THR A 73 -21.23 -20.20 6.09
CA THR A 73 -22.63 -19.85 6.40
C THR A 73 -23.32 -19.15 5.23
N ASP A 74 -22.67 -18.13 4.66
CA ASP A 74 -23.33 -17.20 3.74
C ASP A 74 -23.11 -17.61 2.28
N TRP A 75 -21.92 -18.11 1.94
CA TRP A 75 -21.59 -18.48 0.55
C TRP A 75 -22.02 -19.92 0.22
N LEU A 76 -21.74 -20.87 1.13
CA LEU A 76 -22.11 -22.28 0.97
C LEU A 76 -23.50 -22.62 1.54
N HIS A 77 -24.23 -21.64 2.07
CA HIS A 77 -25.60 -21.77 2.58
C HIS A 77 -25.75 -22.86 3.66
N ILE A 78 -24.73 -23.07 4.49
CA ILE A 78 -24.80 -24.00 5.62
C ILE A 78 -25.64 -23.33 6.72
N PRO A 79 -26.78 -23.90 7.14
CA PRO A 79 -27.76 -23.22 7.99
C PRO A 79 -27.33 -23.02 9.45
N ASP A 80 -26.14 -23.46 9.83
CA ASP A 80 -25.63 -23.32 11.20
C ASP A 80 -24.86 -22.00 11.38
N THR A 81 -25.59 -20.95 11.76
CA THR A 81 -25.04 -19.62 12.04
C THR A 81 -24.04 -19.59 13.19
N ARG A 82 -23.95 -20.64 14.01
CA ARG A 82 -22.94 -20.75 15.08
C ARG A 82 -21.52 -20.74 14.53
N LEU A 83 -21.31 -21.20 13.30
CA LEU A 83 -19.99 -21.28 12.70
C LEU A 83 -19.37 -19.90 12.43
N SER A 84 -20.16 -18.93 11.96
CA SER A 84 -19.70 -17.54 11.80
C SER A 84 -19.38 -16.92 13.17
N ILE A 85 -20.24 -17.15 14.16
CA ILE A 85 -20.06 -16.66 15.54
C ILE A 85 -18.76 -17.19 16.15
N TYR A 86 -18.47 -18.48 15.97
CA TYR A 86 -17.20 -19.05 16.44
C TYR A 86 -16.00 -18.53 15.66
N GLY A 87 -16.14 -18.30 14.36
CA GLY A 87 -15.13 -17.65 13.53
C GLY A 87 -14.78 -16.25 14.03
N ASP A 88 -15.79 -15.41 14.27
CA ASP A 88 -15.62 -14.06 14.81
C ASP A 88 -14.98 -14.09 16.20
N ALA A 89 -15.48 -14.92 17.12
CA ALA A 89 -14.94 -15.05 18.47
C ALA A 89 -13.46 -15.46 18.46
N LEU A 90 -13.07 -16.40 17.59
CA LEU A 90 -11.68 -16.82 17.44
C LEU A 90 -10.82 -15.70 16.84
N THR A 91 -11.30 -15.00 15.81
CA THR A 91 -10.59 -13.86 15.23
C THR A 91 -10.37 -12.76 16.26
N ILE A 92 -11.38 -12.40 17.06
CA ILE A 92 -11.26 -11.41 18.15
C ILE A 92 -10.19 -11.84 19.15
N LEU A 93 -10.19 -13.11 19.58
CA LEU A 93 -9.19 -13.66 20.50
C LEU A 93 -7.78 -13.57 19.92
N LEU A 94 -7.59 -13.96 18.65
CA LEU A 94 -6.29 -13.91 17.99
C LEU A 94 -5.78 -12.47 17.85
N TRP A 95 -6.65 -11.53 17.49
CA TRP A 95 -6.31 -10.11 17.41
C TRP A 95 -5.94 -9.53 18.78
N ALA A 96 -6.66 -9.91 19.84
CA ALA A 96 -6.33 -9.50 21.21
C ALA A 96 -4.93 -9.95 21.63
N VAL A 97 -4.54 -11.20 21.32
CA VAL A 97 -3.20 -11.73 21.58
C VAL A 97 -2.13 -11.02 20.75
N LEU A 98 -2.43 -10.66 19.51
CA LEU A 98 -1.49 -10.02 18.57
C LEU A 98 -1.37 -8.51 18.75
N PHE A 99 -2.31 -7.86 19.47
CA PHE A 99 -2.41 -6.41 19.56
C PHE A 99 -1.13 -5.76 20.10
N ILE A 100 -0.71 -6.13 21.32
CA ILE A 100 0.50 -5.59 21.96
C ILE A 100 1.76 -5.92 21.15
N PRO A 101 2.00 -7.19 20.73
CA PRO A 101 3.13 -7.52 19.87
C PRO A 101 3.21 -6.70 18.58
N SER A 102 2.07 -6.41 17.95
CA SER A 102 2.01 -5.66 16.70
C SER A 102 2.39 -4.19 16.90
N ILE A 103 1.95 -3.59 18.00
CA ILE A 103 2.35 -2.24 18.40
C ILE A 103 3.86 -2.20 18.70
N SER A 104 4.40 -3.19 19.44
CA SER A 104 5.84 -3.30 19.69
C SER A 104 6.64 -3.40 18.39
N ALA A 105 6.22 -4.25 17.46
CA ALA A 105 6.86 -4.40 16.15
C ALA A 105 6.82 -3.10 15.34
N ALA A 106 5.71 -2.36 15.37
CA ALA A 106 5.58 -1.05 14.73
C ALA A 106 6.53 0.00 15.34
N PHE A 107 6.64 0.07 16.66
CA PHE A 107 7.59 0.96 17.35
C PHE A 107 9.04 0.66 16.93
N ARG A 108 9.44 -0.61 16.99
CA ARG A 108 10.78 -1.05 16.58
C ARG A 108 11.06 -0.81 15.11
N ARG A 109 10.03 -0.90 14.25
CA ARG A 109 10.17 -0.57 12.82
C ARG A 109 10.37 0.92 12.58
N LEU A 110 9.61 1.76 13.27
CA LEU A 110 9.80 3.22 13.20
C LEU A 110 11.18 3.64 13.72
N HIS A 111 11.63 3.04 14.83
CA HIS A 111 12.98 3.21 15.36
C HIS A 111 14.08 2.79 14.38
N ASP A 112 13.88 1.69 13.64
CA ASP A 112 14.83 1.23 12.61
C ASP A 112 15.02 2.28 11.50
N THR A 113 13.97 3.02 11.15
CA THR A 113 14.05 4.15 10.19
C THR A 113 14.53 5.47 10.82
N GLY A 114 14.93 5.47 12.09
CA GLY A 114 15.41 6.64 12.83
C GLY A 114 14.29 7.57 13.33
N ARG A 115 13.04 7.14 13.32
CA ARG A 115 11.86 7.93 13.71
C ARG A 115 11.39 7.53 15.10
N SER A 116 10.71 8.44 15.81
CA SER A 116 10.06 8.11 17.08
C SER A 116 8.92 7.10 16.89
N GLY A 117 8.74 6.16 17.81
CA GLY A 117 7.57 5.28 17.84
C GLY A 117 6.22 6.01 17.92
N LEU A 118 6.21 7.27 18.38
CA LEU A 118 5.03 8.14 18.39
C LEU A 118 4.44 8.39 17.00
N TRP A 119 5.20 8.18 15.92
CA TRP A 119 4.65 8.23 14.58
C TRP A 119 3.56 7.17 14.32
N LEU A 120 3.42 6.17 15.19
CA LEU A 120 2.27 5.26 15.18
C LEU A 120 0.94 6.02 15.34
N PHE A 121 0.92 7.14 16.07
CA PHE A 121 -0.29 7.96 16.22
C PHE A 121 -0.77 8.57 14.90
N SER A 122 0.04 8.51 13.83
CA SER A 122 -0.46 8.87 12.51
C SER A 122 -1.67 8.01 12.12
N LEU A 123 -1.80 6.77 12.63
CA LEU A 123 -2.97 5.92 12.38
C LEU A 123 -4.31 6.54 12.82
N PHE A 124 -4.30 7.48 13.78
CA PHE A 124 -5.50 8.20 14.22
C PHE A 124 -5.87 9.39 13.32
N ILE A 125 -5.02 9.74 12.34
CA ILE A 125 -5.37 10.76 11.36
C ILE A 125 -6.52 10.19 10.50
N PRO A 126 -7.67 10.88 10.46
CA PRO A 126 -8.88 10.41 9.77
C PRO A 126 -8.65 10.28 8.26
N PHE A 127 -9.62 9.67 7.56
CA PHE A 127 -9.64 9.56 6.10
C PHE A 127 -8.49 8.72 5.51
N GLY A 128 -8.00 7.71 6.23
CA GLY A 128 -6.97 6.77 5.76
C GLY A 128 -5.58 7.38 5.49
N LEU A 129 -5.46 8.71 5.47
CA LEU A 129 -4.21 9.43 5.30
C LEU A 129 -3.20 9.03 6.37
N GLY A 130 -3.69 8.77 7.58
CA GLY A 130 -2.90 8.24 8.68
C GLY A 130 -2.26 6.89 8.43
N HIS A 131 -3.00 5.98 7.79
CA HIS A 131 -2.55 4.64 7.43
C HIS A 131 -1.56 4.71 6.26
N LEU A 132 -1.79 5.58 5.27
CA LEU A 132 -0.85 5.82 4.17
C LEU A 132 0.47 6.41 4.66
N ILE A 133 0.42 7.39 5.57
CA ILE A 133 1.62 7.93 6.22
C ILE A 133 2.35 6.80 6.93
N PHE A 134 1.69 6.08 7.83
CA PHE A 134 2.31 4.99 8.59
C PHE A 134 2.93 3.91 7.68
N PHE A 135 2.22 3.52 6.62
CA PHE A 135 2.70 2.57 5.63
C PHE A 135 3.97 3.07 4.92
N TYR A 136 3.97 4.33 4.46
CA TYR A 136 5.15 4.96 3.88
C TYR A 136 6.34 4.96 4.86
N LEU A 137 6.10 5.29 6.13
CA LEU A 137 7.14 5.30 7.16
C LEU A 137 7.75 3.92 7.38
N THR A 138 6.93 2.86 7.39
CA THR A 138 7.40 1.48 7.62
C THR A 138 8.14 0.87 6.42
N LEU A 139 7.93 1.40 5.21
CA LEU A 139 8.67 1.01 4.00
C LEU A 139 10.08 1.61 3.88
N GLY A 140 10.40 2.63 4.67
CA GLY A 140 11.69 3.33 4.63
C GLY A 140 12.90 2.42 4.85
N GLU A 141 14.09 2.84 4.40
CA GLU A 141 15.31 2.04 4.63
C GLU A 141 15.77 2.13 6.10
N SER A 142 16.43 1.07 6.57
CA SER A 142 17.02 1.06 7.92
C SER A 142 18.12 2.11 7.98
N LYS A 143 18.09 2.96 8.99
CA LYS A 143 19.12 3.96 9.23
C LYS A 143 20.24 3.33 10.05
N ALA A 144 21.33 2.94 9.38
CA ALA A 144 22.49 2.33 10.02
C ALA A 144 23.37 3.35 10.76
N ASP A 145 23.60 4.52 10.15
CA ASP A 145 24.52 5.54 10.67
C ASP A 145 23.83 6.55 11.59
N GLY A 146 24.36 6.71 12.80
CA GLY A 146 23.91 7.73 13.76
C GLY A 146 22.48 7.54 14.28
N ASN A 147 21.90 6.34 14.12
CA ASN A 147 20.56 6.07 14.65
C ASN A 147 20.61 5.86 16.17
N LYS A 148 20.08 6.84 16.92
CA LYS A 148 20.02 6.82 18.38
C LYS A 148 19.27 5.62 18.98
N TYR A 149 18.42 4.96 18.19
CA TYR A 149 17.68 3.76 18.63
C TYR A 149 18.44 2.46 18.39
N SER A 150 19.47 2.48 17.53
CA SER A 150 20.32 1.34 17.21
C SER A 150 21.42 1.19 18.27
N ARG A 151 21.12 0.51 19.38
CA ARG A 151 22.16 -0.06 20.27
C ARG A 151 22.62 -1.40 19.70
N ARG A 152 23.50 -1.41 18.70
CA ARG A 152 24.20 -2.64 18.30
C ARG A 152 25.52 -2.73 19.09
N PRO A 153 25.87 -3.87 19.71
CA PRO A 153 27.21 -4.09 20.24
C PRO A 153 28.21 -4.18 19.08
N GLU A 154 29.26 -3.37 19.21
CA GLU A 154 30.52 -3.28 18.45
C GLU A 154 30.53 -3.09 16.92
N PRO A 155 31.48 -2.27 16.42
CA PRO A 155 31.67 -2.04 14.99
C PRO A 155 32.32 -3.26 14.34
N GLN A 156 31.78 -3.69 13.21
CA GLN A 156 32.60 -4.42 12.24
C GLN A 156 33.78 -3.51 11.84
N PRO A 157 34.99 -4.05 11.63
CA PRO A 157 36.17 -3.25 11.30
C PRO A 157 35.84 -2.29 10.17
N ALA A 158 36.06 -1.00 10.41
CA ALA A 158 35.74 0.05 9.49
C ALA A 158 36.38 -0.23 8.14
N ASP A 159 35.56 -0.39 7.10
CA ASP A 159 35.98 0.02 5.77
C ASP A 159 36.45 1.48 5.87
N PRO A 160 37.55 1.84 5.18
CA PRO A 160 38.15 3.17 5.29
C PRO A 160 37.08 4.24 5.09
N PRO A 161 37.17 5.37 5.83
CA PRO A 161 36.05 6.28 6.01
C PRO A 161 35.49 6.67 4.65
N ALA A 162 34.30 6.16 4.34
CA ALA A 162 33.49 6.64 3.24
C ALA A 162 33.34 8.14 3.47
N GLY A 163 34.03 8.92 2.62
CA GLY A 163 34.13 10.35 2.76
C GLY A 163 32.75 10.93 3.04
N LYS A 164 32.70 11.79 4.08
CA LYS A 164 31.52 12.56 4.53
C LYS A 164 30.34 12.37 3.58
N LEU A 165 29.40 11.50 3.93
CA LEU A 165 28.10 11.42 3.23
C LEU A 165 27.51 12.82 3.30
N LYS A 166 27.73 13.57 2.21
CA LYS A 166 27.24 14.92 1.98
C LYS A 166 25.78 14.87 2.36
N GLU A 167 25.37 15.67 3.35
CA GLU A 167 23.98 15.80 3.76
C GLU A 167 23.15 15.88 2.47
N GLN A 168 22.38 14.82 2.18
CA GLN A 168 21.60 14.80 0.95
C GLN A 168 20.53 15.87 1.14
N PRO A 169 20.56 16.96 0.35
CA PRO A 169 19.61 18.04 0.54
C PRO A 169 18.19 17.49 0.33
N LEU A 170 17.33 17.72 1.31
CA LEU A 170 15.94 17.30 1.28
C LEU A 170 15.22 18.15 0.25
N THR A 171 14.72 17.55 -0.83
CA THR A 171 13.81 18.19 -1.78
C THR A 171 12.50 18.53 -1.09
N PRO A 172 12.11 19.82 -0.97
CA PRO A 172 10.78 20.18 -0.51
C PRO A 172 9.69 19.55 -1.40
N PHE A 173 8.64 19.02 -0.77
CA PHE A 173 7.58 18.27 -1.46
C PHE A 173 6.92 19.05 -2.62
N TYR A 174 6.71 20.35 -2.47
CA TYR A 174 6.07 21.19 -3.50
C TYR A 174 6.90 21.32 -4.79
N LEU A 175 8.22 21.11 -4.75
CA LEU A 175 9.04 21.14 -5.97
C LEU A 175 8.70 19.98 -6.90
N TYR A 176 8.37 18.82 -6.34
CA TYR A 176 7.90 17.69 -7.14
C TYR A 176 6.59 18.01 -7.87
N TRP A 177 5.72 18.83 -7.27
CA TRP A 177 4.52 19.33 -7.93
C TRP A 177 4.88 20.13 -9.19
N LEU A 178 5.78 21.11 -9.06
CA LEU A 178 6.20 21.97 -10.17
C LEU A 178 6.87 21.18 -11.30
N ILE A 179 7.69 20.17 -10.95
CA ILE A 179 8.34 19.29 -11.94
C ILE A 179 7.30 18.53 -12.74
N SER A 180 6.32 17.93 -12.06
CA SER A 180 5.25 17.18 -12.73
C SER A 180 4.32 18.09 -13.52
N LEU A 181 3.96 19.27 -13.00
CA LEU A 181 3.18 20.29 -13.71
C LEU A 181 3.84 20.71 -15.03
N ARG A 182 5.15 20.95 -15.02
CA ARG A 182 5.92 21.28 -16.24
C ARG A 182 5.90 20.15 -17.27
N LYS A 183 5.77 18.89 -16.83
CA LYS A 183 5.79 17.69 -17.66
C LYS A 183 4.38 17.11 -17.90
N LEU A 184 3.33 17.90 -17.74
CA LEU A 184 1.96 17.44 -17.98
C LEU A 184 1.67 17.12 -19.46
N ASN A 185 2.40 17.73 -20.39
CA ASN A 185 2.23 17.51 -21.82
C ASN A 185 3.05 16.33 -22.37
N THR A 186 3.78 15.59 -21.52
CA THR A 186 4.66 14.52 -21.96
C THR A 186 4.63 13.29 -21.05
N VAL A 187 4.54 12.13 -21.69
CA VAL A 187 4.63 10.81 -21.04
C VAL A 187 6.03 10.22 -21.13
N ALA A 188 6.95 10.88 -21.84
CA ALA A 188 8.30 10.39 -22.04
C ALA A 188 9.15 10.52 -20.77
N GLY A 189 10.03 9.56 -20.53
CA GLY A 189 10.90 9.55 -19.37
C GLY A 189 10.32 8.80 -18.17
N ARG A 190 10.92 9.05 -17.01
CA ARG A 190 10.66 8.34 -15.75
C ARG A 190 10.26 9.32 -14.66
N ALA A 191 9.35 8.88 -13.78
CA ALA A 191 8.94 9.60 -12.58
C ALA A 191 9.29 8.77 -11.35
N SER A 192 10.00 9.41 -10.41
CA SER A 192 10.32 8.78 -9.12
C SER A 192 9.06 8.55 -8.29
N ARG A 193 9.14 7.66 -7.30
CA ARG A 193 8.05 7.48 -6.33
C ARG A 193 7.68 8.78 -5.61
N THR A 194 8.69 9.56 -5.22
CA THR A 194 8.46 10.86 -4.56
C THR A 194 7.78 11.84 -5.50
N GLU A 195 8.14 11.87 -6.78
CA GLU A 195 7.46 12.71 -7.77
C GLU A 195 5.99 12.32 -7.92
N PHE A 196 5.71 11.04 -8.18
CA PHE A 196 4.35 10.54 -8.34
C PHE A 196 3.47 10.79 -7.11
N TRP A 197 3.89 10.33 -5.92
CA TRP A 197 3.06 10.44 -4.72
C TRP A 197 2.87 11.89 -4.26
N SER A 198 3.85 12.76 -4.48
CA SER A 198 3.66 14.19 -4.21
C SER A 198 2.62 14.78 -5.15
N PHE A 199 2.72 14.50 -6.45
CA PHE A 199 1.77 15.02 -7.44
C PHE A 199 0.36 14.44 -7.28
N PHE A 200 0.28 13.16 -6.94
CA PHE A 200 -0.96 12.49 -6.59
C PHE A 200 -1.64 13.15 -5.39
N LEU A 201 -0.89 13.47 -4.34
CA LEU A 201 -1.39 14.20 -3.18
C LEU A 201 -1.91 15.60 -3.57
N LEU A 202 -1.21 16.32 -4.46
CA LEU A 202 -1.72 17.57 -5.01
C LEU A 202 -3.06 17.37 -5.72
N SER A 203 -3.18 16.30 -6.50
CA SER A 203 -4.44 15.98 -7.19
C SER A 203 -5.57 15.69 -6.21
N VAL A 204 -5.30 15.01 -5.09
CA VAL A 204 -6.30 14.82 -4.03
C VAL A 204 -6.72 16.17 -3.46
N LEU A 205 -5.77 17.05 -3.13
CA LEU A 205 -6.08 18.38 -2.60
C LEU A 205 -6.88 19.27 -3.57
N LEU A 206 -6.69 19.09 -4.88
CA LEU A 206 -7.38 19.86 -5.91
C LEU A 206 -8.79 19.33 -6.19
N PHE A 207 -8.91 18.02 -6.41
CA PHE A 207 -10.14 17.42 -6.93
C PHE A 207 -11.09 16.92 -5.82
N LEU A 208 -10.61 16.71 -4.58
CA LEU A 208 -11.46 16.26 -3.47
C LEU A 208 -12.45 17.35 -3.04
N PRO A 209 -12.03 18.61 -2.79
CA PRO A 209 -12.98 19.67 -2.46
C PRO A 209 -13.92 19.99 -3.62
N LEU A 210 -13.39 19.91 -4.86
CA LEU A 210 -14.18 20.11 -6.07
C LEU A 210 -15.29 19.06 -6.17
N GLY A 211 -14.97 17.78 -6.02
CA GLY A 211 -15.97 16.71 -6.00
C GLY A 211 -16.99 16.88 -4.88
N TYR A 212 -16.53 17.20 -3.66
CA TYR A 212 -17.42 17.45 -2.52
C TYR A 212 -18.42 18.58 -2.79
N SER A 213 -17.97 19.69 -3.39
CA SER A 213 -18.85 20.82 -3.72
C SER A 213 -19.90 20.53 -4.81
N MET A 214 -19.78 19.42 -5.54
CA MET A 214 -20.75 19.01 -6.58
C MET A 214 -21.82 18.06 -6.05
N ILE A 215 -21.70 17.61 -4.79
CA ILE A 215 -22.73 16.82 -4.10
C ILE A 215 -23.81 17.79 -3.60
N ASP A 216 -25.07 17.41 -3.76
CA ASP A 216 -26.22 18.25 -3.41
C ASP A 216 -26.22 18.63 -1.92
N VAL A 217 -26.64 19.86 -1.61
CA VAL A 217 -26.57 20.50 -0.27
C VAL A 217 -27.44 19.77 0.76
N ASP A 218 -28.46 19.03 0.29
CA ASP A 218 -29.39 18.28 1.14
C ASP A 218 -28.80 16.95 1.66
N SER A 219 -27.60 16.56 1.20
CA SER A 219 -26.88 15.39 1.74
C SER A 219 -26.27 15.72 3.11
N GLN A 220 -26.58 14.93 4.15
CA GLN A 220 -26.09 15.12 5.52
C GLN A 220 -24.85 14.24 5.79
N PRO A 221 -23.64 14.79 5.92
CA PRO A 221 -22.45 13.99 6.19
C PRO A 221 -22.30 13.75 7.71
N ALA A 222 -22.64 12.55 8.19
CA ALA A 222 -22.49 12.21 9.60
C ALA A 222 -21.90 10.81 9.84
N GLY A 223 -20.57 10.68 9.75
CA GLY A 223 -19.88 9.53 10.32
C GLY A 223 -18.54 9.13 9.69
N PHE A 224 -17.71 8.47 10.49
CA PHE A 224 -16.55 7.69 10.03
C PHE A 224 -17.06 6.40 9.36
N TYR A 225 -16.87 6.27 8.05
CA TYR A 225 -17.25 5.06 7.32
C TYR A 225 -16.03 4.18 6.98
N VAL A 226 -16.10 2.90 7.34
CA VAL A 226 -15.22 1.83 6.87
C VAL A 226 -15.95 1.14 5.72
N SER A 227 -15.37 1.17 4.52
CA SER A 227 -15.95 0.68 3.25
C SER A 227 -16.85 -0.55 3.39
N PRO A 228 -18.14 -0.46 2.98
CA PRO A 228 -18.99 -1.63 2.93
C PRO A 228 -19.62 -1.81 1.55
N SER A 229 -18.87 -2.29 0.56
CA SER A 229 -19.48 -2.74 -0.71
C SER A 229 -20.68 -3.69 -0.45
N LEU A 230 -20.61 -4.48 0.64
CA LEU A 230 -21.67 -5.35 1.14
C LEU A 230 -22.88 -4.62 1.78
N GLN A 231 -22.68 -3.57 2.59
CA GLN A 231 -23.82 -2.88 3.22
C GLN A 231 -24.59 -2.06 2.19
N ILE A 232 -23.93 -1.49 1.18
CA ILE A 232 -24.62 -0.77 0.10
C ILE A 232 -25.54 -1.73 -0.67
N LEU A 233 -25.10 -2.97 -0.90
CA LEU A 233 -25.90 -4.01 -1.56
C LEU A 233 -27.16 -4.38 -0.77
N LEU A 234 -27.06 -4.40 0.58
CA LEU A 234 -28.18 -4.77 1.47
C LEU A 234 -29.28 -3.70 1.55
N TYR A 235 -29.01 -2.47 1.11
CA TYR A 235 -29.96 -1.35 1.16
C TYR A 235 -30.39 -0.83 -0.22
N ALA A 236 -29.81 -1.32 -1.32
CA ALA A 236 -30.11 -0.82 -2.65
C ALA A 236 -31.33 -1.51 -3.26
N ALA A 237 -32.52 -0.93 -3.17
CA ALA A 237 -33.73 -1.48 -3.81
C ALA A 237 -34.18 -0.67 -5.03
N HIS A 238 -33.65 0.56 -5.17
CA HIS A 238 -34.06 1.51 -6.19
C HIS A 238 -32.89 1.95 -7.08
N PRO A 239 -33.14 2.48 -8.30
CA PRO A 239 -32.10 2.95 -9.21
C PRO A 239 -31.15 3.98 -8.58
N GLN A 240 -31.68 4.87 -7.72
CA GLN A 240 -30.90 5.84 -6.96
C GLN A 240 -29.87 5.22 -6.00
N ASP A 241 -30.16 4.04 -5.44
CA ASP A 241 -29.27 3.36 -4.51
C ASP A 241 -28.17 2.57 -5.25
N ALA A 242 -28.51 2.00 -6.41
CA ALA A 242 -27.55 1.38 -7.31
C ALA A 242 -26.56 2.40 -7.89
N LEU A 243 -27.01 3.64 -8.11
CA LEU A 243 -26.15 4.75 -8.52
C LEU A 243 -25.15 5.13 -7.43
N ILE A 244 -25.55 5.07 -6.15
CA ILE A 244 -24.64 5.24 -5.03
C ILE A 244 -23.55 4.16 -5.05
N LEU A 245 -23.90 2.88 -5.24
CA LEU A 245 -22.92 1.79 -5.36
C LEU A 245 -21.90 2.03 -6.49
N LEU A 246 -22.38 2.50 -7.65
CA LEU A 246 -21.49 2.84 -8.76
C LEU A 246 -20.65 4.08 -8.46
N ALA A 247 -21.20 5.11 -7.81
CA ALA A 247 -20.47 6.30 -7.40
C ALA A 247 -19.21 5.90 -6.61
N HIS A 248 -19.33 4.96 -5.66
CA HIS A 248 -18.18 4.41 -4.92
C HIS A 248 -17.09 3.80 -5.82
N SER A 249 -17.46 3.11 -6.90
CA SER A 249 -16.50 2.55 -7.86
C SER A 249 -16.02 3.56 -8.92
N CYS A 250 -16.75 4.66 -9.14
CA CYS A 250 -16.33 5.78 -9.99
C CYS A 250 -15.14 6.53 -9.39
N PHE A 251 -15.19 6.73 -8.06
CA PHE A 251 -14.19 7.49 -7.33
C PHE A 251 -13.01 6.58 -7.08
N ASN A 252 -12.22 6.43 -8.16
CA ASN A 252 -10.81 6.05 -8.25
C ASN A 252 -10.21 5.56 -6.92
N PRO A 253 -9.39 4.49 -6.84
CA PRO A 253 -8.74 4.02 -5.60
C PRO A 253 -8.07 5.10 -4.73
N THR A 254 -7.77 6.25 -5.33
CA THR A 254 -7.31 7.51 -4.73
C THR A 254 -8.33 8.23 -3.83
N PHE A 255 -9.62 8.18 -4.17
CA PHE A 255 -10.76 8.87 -3.57
C PHE A 255 -11.64 7.90 -2.78
N TYR A 256 -11.04 6.96 -2.06
CA TYR A 256 -11.73 5.94 -1.25
C TYR A 256 -12.55 6.49 -0.07
N PHE A 257 -12.91 7.77 -0.10
CA PHE A 257 -13.61 8.48 0.95
C PHE A 257 -14.77 9.24 0.33
N PHE A 258 -15.86 9.28 1.09
CA PHE A 258 -17.14 9.94 0.82
C PHE A 258 -18.13 9.10 0.02
N TYR A 259 -18.93 8.32 0.76
CA TYR A 259 -20.37 8.52 0.65
C TYR A 259 -21.10 7.98 1.89
N GLN A 260 -22.07 8.73 2.38
CA GLN A 260 -23.06 8.25 3.34
C GLN A 260 -24.40 8.85 2.92
N SER A 261 -25.35 7.95 2.61
CA SER A 261 -26.80 8.15 2.52
C SER A 261 -27.31 9.55 2.17
N GLY A 262 -27.79 9.70 0.94
CA GLY A 262 -28.61 10.81 0.45
C GLY A 262 -28.99 10.53 -1.00
N GLU A 263 -30.11 11.06 -1.48
CA GLU A 263 -30.48 10.99 -2.89
C GLU A 263 -29.44 11.77 -3.71
N LEU A 264 -28.54 11.06 -4.41
CA LEU A 264 -27.60 11.69 -5.31
C LEU A 264 -28.38 12.11 -6.56
N SER A 265 -28.51 13.43 -6.80
CA SER A 265 -29.10 13.90 -8.05
C SER A 265 -28.27 13.38 -9.25
N MET A 266 -28.94 13.11 -10.37
CA MET A 266 -28.26 12.66 -11.60
C MET A 266 -27.18 13.66 -12.06
N LEU A 267 -27.48 14.96 -11.92
CA LEU A 267 -26.55 16.02 -12.24
C LEU A 267 -25.29 15.96 -11.36
N SER A 268 -25.44 15.74 -10.06
CA SER A 268 -24.32 15.57 -9.14
C SER A 268 -23.45 14.38 -9.52
N LEU A 269 -24.03 13.25 -9.93
CA LEU A 269 -23.27 12.08 -10.36
C LEU A 269 -22.50 12.32 -11.67
N GLU A 270 -23.11 12.98 -12.66
CA GLU A 270 -22.45 13.35 -13.91
C GLU A 270 -21.28 14.31 -13.66
N LEU A 271 -21.47 15.31 -12.79
CA LEU A 271 -20.42 16.24 -12.38
C LEU A 271 -19.29 15.52 -11.65
N LEU A 272 -19.61 14.57 -10.78
CA LEU A 272 -18.63 13.83 -10.01
C LEU A 272 -17.84 12.83 -10.88
N ALA A 273 -18.50 12.20 -11.86
CA ALA A 273 -17.84 11.44 -12.91
C ALA A 273 -16.93 12.33 -13.77
N ALA A 274 -17.37 13.52 -14.15
CA ALA A 274 -16.54 14.47 -14.90
C ALA A 274 -15.28 14.88 -14.11
N VAL A 275 -15.42 15.15 -12.81
CA VAL A 275 -14.31 15.44 -11.90
C VAL A 275 -13.34 14.25 -11.79
N ALA A 276 -13.86 13.02 -11.70
CA ALA A 276 -13.03 11.81 -11.69
C ALA A 276 -12.27 11.61 -13.01
N GLY A 277 -12.92 11.84 -14.15
CA GLY A 277 -12.28 11.79 -15.47
C GLY A 277 -11.18 12.84 -15.63
N LEU A 278 -11.42 14.07 -15.17
CA LEU A 278 -10.41 15.14 -15.14
C LEU A 278 -9.23 14.77 -14.24
N ASN A 279 -9.47 14.14 -13.09
CA ASN A 279 -8.40 13.68 -12.20
C ASN A 279 -7.54 12.58 -12.86
N ILE A 280 -8.14 11.64 -13.58
CA ILE A 280 -7.41 10.60 -14.34
C ILE A 280 -6.53 11.27 -15.40
N LEU A 281 -7.09 12.19 -16.19
CA LEU A 281 -6.34 12.93 -17.21
C LEU A 281 -5.20 13.75 -16.61
N PHE A 282 -5.43 14.40 -15.47
CA PHE A 282 -4.43 15.19 -14.75
C PHE A 282 -3.25 14.34 -14.26
N ASN A 283 -3.52 13.13 -13.76
CA ASN A 283 -2.50 12.21 -13.27
C ASN A 283 -1.86 11.34 -14.37
N LEU A 284 -2.48 11.24 -15.55
CA LEU A 284 -2.05 10.40 -16.67
C LEU A 284 -0.54 10.50 -16.97
N PRO A 285 0.04 11.72 -17.14
CA PRO A 285 1.43 11.84 -17.58
C PRO A 285 2.43 11.36 -16.53
N VAL A 286 2.17 11.65 -15.25
CA VAL A 286 3.05 11.22 -14.16
C VAL A 286 2.89 9.73 -13.85
N ALA A 287 1.67 9.18 -13.98
CA ALA A 287 1.40 7.77 -13.77
C ALA A 287 2.08 6.90 -14.84
N VAL A 288 2.05 7.31 -16.11
CA VAL A 288 2.77 6.63 -17.19
C VAL A 288 4.28 6.67 -16.96
N ARG A 289 4.84 7.84 -16.63
CA ARG A 289 6.27 7.96 -16.29
C ARG A 289 6.65 7.16 -15.03
N ARG A 290 5.71 6.95 -14.11
CA ARG A 290 5.89 6.12 -12.92
C ARG A 290 5.93 4.63 -13.27
N LEU A 291 5.06 4.16 -14.17
CA LEU A 291 5.11 2.80 -14.74
C LEU A 291 6.46 2.55 -15.43
N HIS A 292 6.89 3.48 -16.28
CA HIS A 292 8.18 3.44 -16.94
C HIS A 292 9.34 3.33 -15.95
N ASP A 293 9.28 4.02 -14.81
CA ASP A 293 10.33 3.96 -13.79
C ASP A 293 10.46 2.59 -13.12
N SER A 294 9.38 1.80 -13.09
CA SER A 294 9.37 0.42 -12.63
C SER A 294 9.53 -0.60 -13.76
N ASN A 295 9.96 -0.16 -14.95
CA ASN A 295 10.14 -0.98 -16.16
C ASN A 295 8.84 -1.67 -16.62
N LEU A 296 7.69 -1.03 -16.37
CA LEU A 296 6.39 -1.44 -16.87
C LEU A 296 6.00 -0.56 -18.06
N SER A 297 5.22 -1.13 -18.97
CA SER A 297 4.66 -0.38 -20.09
C SER A 297 3.68 0.69 -19.61
N GLY A 298 3.74 1.89 -20.20
CA GLY A 298 2.74 2.94 -19.98
C GLY A 298 1.31 2.51 -20.28
N LYS A 299 1.10 1.43 -21.06
CA LYS A 299 -0.21 0.88 -21.41
C LYS A 299 -1.05 0.44 -20.20
N PHE A 300 -0.43 0.14 -19.05
CA PHE A 300 -1.19 -0.17 -17.83
C PHE A 300 -2.05 1.00 -17.34
N ILE A 301 -1.85 2.22 -17.85
CA ILE A 301 -2.76 3.36 -17.63
C ILE A 301 -4.16 3.13 -18.19
N LEU A 302 -4.33 2.16 -19.09
CA LEU A 302 -5.65 1.76 -19.60
C LEU A 302 -6.54 1.15 -18.50
N ILE A 303 -5.97 0.67 -17.39
CA ILE A 303 -6.76 0.10 -16.27
C ILE A 303 -7.71 1.16 -15.67
N PRO A 304 -7.23 2.30 -15.13
CA PRO A 304 -8.13 3.33 -14.61
C PRO A 304 -9.04 3.95 -15.68
N ILE A 305 -8.61 4.00 -16.95
CA ILE A 305 -9.46 4.47 -18.06
C ILE A 305 -10.60 3.48 -18.33
N LEU A 306 -10.32 2.18 -18.33
CA LEU A 306 -11.33 1.14 -18.53
C LEU A 306 -12.36 1.16 -17.42
N ILE A 307 -11.91 1.27 -16.15
CA ILE A 307 -12.78 1.41 -14.99
C ILE A 307 -13.72 2.61 -15.21
N PHE A 308 -13.16 3.78 -15.55
CA PHE A 308 -13.96 4.98 -15.83
C PHE A 308 -15.00 4.81 -16.95
N ILE A 309 -14.63 4.15 -18.04
CA ILE A 309 -15.56 3.90 -19.16
C ILE A 309 -16.68 2.93 -18.74
N VAL A 310 -16.33 1.84 -18.06
CA VAL A 310 -17.29 0.84 -17.58
C VAL A 310 -18.26 1.46 -16.59
N THR A 311 -17.75 2.26 -15.65
CA THR A 311 -18.55 3.07 -14.74
C THR A 311 -19.57 3.93 -15.48
N PHE A 312 -19.11 4.75 -16.44
CA PHE A 312 -19.97 5.68 -17.16
C PHE A 312 -21.05 4.95 -17.97
N LEU A 313 -20.69 3.82 -18.59
CA LEU A 313 -21.62 2.96 -19.31
C LEU A 313 -22.68 2.36 -18.37
N LEU A 314 -22.28 1.91 -17.17
CA LEU A 314 -23.21 1.37 -16.18
C LEU A 314 -24.18 2.44 -15.69
N ILE A 315 -23.71 3.65 -15.35
CA ILE A 315 -24.57 4.78 -14.98
C ILE A 315 -25.60 5.06 -16.08
N PHE A 316 -25.15 5.09 -17.35
CA PHE A 316 -26.04 5.27 -18.49
C PHE A 316 -27.04 4.11 -18.65
N LEU A 317 -26.61 2.86 -18.43
CA LEU A 317 -27.46 1.68 -18.56
C LEU A 317 -28.52 1.66 -17.45
N LEU A 318 -28.17 1.99 -16.20
CA LEU A 318 -29.12 2.05 -15.09
C LEU A 318 -30.28 3.03 -15.37
N ARG A 319 -30.05 4.08 -16.17
CA ARG A 319 -31.09 5.01 -16.61
C ARG A 319 -32.19 4.35 -17.46
N LEU A 320 -31.86 3.26 -18.14
CA LEU A 320 -32.75 2.56 -19.05
C LEU A 320 -33.50 1.41 -18.37
N VAL A 321 -33.17 1.08 -17.12
CA VAL A 321 -33.75 -0.05 -16.37
C VAL A 321 -34.99 0.42 -15.57
N PRO A 322 -36.06 -0.40 -15.49
CA PRO A 322 -37.26 -0.10 -14.68
C PRO A 322 -36.95 0.07 -13.18
N GLU A 323 -37.92 0.62 -12.43
CA GLU A 323 -37.77 0.99 -11.01
C GLU A 323 -37.36 -0.15 -10.06
N ASP A 324 -37.54 -1.41 -10.45
CA ASP A 324 -37.11 -2.56 -9.65
C ASP A 324 -35.71 -3.03 -10.09
N MET A 325 -34.72 -2.73 -9.25
CA MET A 325 -33.32 -3.08 -9.48
C MET A 325 -32.90 -4.37 -8.81
N ALA A 326 -33.76 -4.98 -7.97
CA ALA A 326 -33.42 -6.16 -7.18
C ALA A 326 -32.78 -7.31 -7.99
N PRO A 327 -33.24 -7.63 -9.21
CA PRO A 327 -32.62 -8.69 -10.02
C PRO A 327 -31.19 -8.39 -10.51
N TYR A 328 -30.79 -7.11 -10.51
CA TYR A 328 -29.53 -6.65 -11.09
C TYR A 328 -28.45 -6.33 -10.03
N LEU A 329 -28.80 -6.28 -8.75
CA LEU A 329 -27.90 -5.87 -7.67
C LEU A 329 -26.66 -6.75 -7.55
N ASP A 330 -26.82 -8.07 -7.62
CA ASP A 330 -25.70 -9.01 -7.53
C ASP A 330 -24.69 -8.80 -8.67
N TYR A 331 -25.20 -8.54 -9.88
CA TYR A 331 -24.36 -8.25 -11.05
C TYR A 331 -23.62 -6.92 -10.89
N LEU A 332 -24.30 -5.88 -10.39
CA LEU A 332 -23.68 -4.57 -10.13
C LEU A 332 -22.63 -4.65 -9.03
N GLY A 333 -22.88 -5.40 -7.97
CA GLY A 333 -21.92 -5.69 -6.89
C GLY A 333 -20.69 -6.43 -7.40
N MET A 334 -20.87 -7.44 -8.24
CA MET A 334 -19.75 -8.17 -8.85
C MET A 334 -18.89 -7.27 -9.72
N VAL A 335 -19.51 -6.43 -10.56
CA VAL A 335 -18.80 -5.49 -11.43
C VAL A 335 -18.04 -4.44 -10.60
N SER A 336 -18.68 -3.87 -9.58
CA SER A 336 -18.02 -2.94 -8.64
C SER A 336 -16.81 -3.60 -7.96
N SER A 337 -16.95 -4.83 -7.47
CA SER A 337 -15.87 -5.56 -6.81
C SER A 337 -14.69 -5.84 -7.75
N LEU A 338 -14.96 -6.15 -9.02
CA LEU A 338 -13.91 -6.32 -10.02
C LEU A 338 -13.15 -5.00 -10.28
N MET A 339 -13.87 -3.88 -10.33
CA MET A 339 -13.29 -2.55 -10.50
C MET A 339 -12.41 -2.16 -9.31
N ASP A 340 -12.79 -2.54 -8.09
CA ASP A 340 -11.98 -2.36 -6.89
C ASP A 340 -10.68 -3.19 -6.96
N LEU A 341 -10.75 -4.44 -7.41
CA LEU A 341 -9.56 -5.29 -7.57
C LEU A 341 -8.60 -4.73 -8.63
N LEU A 342 -9.11 -4.27 -9.77
CA LEU A 342 -8.33 -3.62 -10.82
C LEU A 342 -7.67 -2.32 -10.32
N SER A 343 -8.40 -1.58 -9.49
CA SER A 343 -7.93 -0.37 -8.83
C SER A 343 -6.77 -0.65 -7.87
N ILE A 344 -6.90 -1.67 -7.02
CA ILE A 344 -5.84 -2.13 -6.12
C ILE A 344 -4.62 -2.61 -6.91
N LEU A 345 -4.85 -3.37 -7.99
CA LEU A 345 -3.80 -3.83 -8.89
C LEU A 345 -3.01 -2.64 -9.47
N PHE A 346 -3.69 -1.63 -10.00
CA PHE A 346 -3.03 -0.44 -10.55
C PHE A 346 -2.25 0.32 -9.47
N LEU A 347 -2.83 0.51 -8.28
CA LEU A 347 -2.15 1.16 -7.15
C LEU A 347 -0.89 0.40 -6.71
N SER A 348 -0.95 -0.93 -6.69
CA SER A 348 0.19 -1.78 -6.37
C SER A 348 1.36 -1.60 -7.35
N MET A 349 1.06 -1.39 -8.64
CA MET A 349 2.07 -1.08 -9.66
C MET A 349 2.77 0.25 -9.37
N MET A 350 2.05 1.26 -8.84
CA MET A 350 2.64 2.56 -8.50
C MET A 350 3.63 2.47 -7.33
N LEU A 351 3.46 1.46 -6.46
CA LEU A 351 4.30 1.21 -5.28
C LEU A 351 5.60 0.47 -5.57
N LEU A 352 5.73 -0.16 -6.76
CA LEU A 352 6.88 -0.97 -7.13
C LEU A 352 8.22 -0.25 -6.97
N LYS A 353 9.32 -1.01 -6.86
CA LYS A 353 10.65 -0.41 -6.83
C LYS A 353 11.01 0.19 -8.20
N SER A 354 11.75 1.29 -8.18
CA SER A 354 12.37 1.82 -9.39
C SER A 354 13.35 0.80 -9.94
N SER A 355 13.40 0.63 -11.26
CA SER A 355 14.37 -0.25 -11.89
C SER A 355 15.79 0.31 -11.69
N PRO A 356 16.78 -0.54 -11.36
CA PRO A 356 18.15 -0.11 -11.17
C PRO A 356 18.74 0.38 -12.49
N GLY A 357 19.48 1.49 -12.45
CA GLY A 357 20.14 2.05 -13.64
C GLY A 357 19.18 2.61 -14.71
N PRO A 358 19.70 2.98 -15.88
CA PRO A 358 18.87 3.41 -17.02
C PRO A 358 18.06 2.22 -17.57
N ASN A 359 16.86 2.51 -18.08
CA ASN A 359 16.01 1.53 -18.77
C ASN A 359 15.59 2.07 -20.16
N GLU A 360 14.77 1.31 -20.89
CA GLU A 360 14.31 1.69 -22.24
C GLU A 360 13.56 3.04 -22.29
N TYR A 361 13.02 3.48 -21.15
CA TYR A 361 12.30 4.74 -21.01
C TYR A 361 13.19 5.91 -20.54
N GLY A 362 14.48 5.66 -20.28
CA GLY A 362 15.48 6.68 -20.01
C GLY A 362 16.28 6.51 -18.72
N VAL A 363 17.06 7.55 -18.41
CA VAL A 363 17.91 7.62 -17.21
C VAL A 363 17.09 7.80 -15.93
N LEU A 364 17.70 7.46 -14.78
CA LEU A 364 17.07 7.60 -13.48
C LEU A 364 16.54 9.04 -13.24
N PRO A 365 15.39 9.22 -12.58
CA PRO A 365 14.88 10.54 -12.25
C PRO A 365 15.89 11.31 -11.40
N GLN A 366 16.26 12.51 -11.84
CA GLN A 366 17.20 13.36 -11.12
C GLN A 366 16.54 13.93 -9.85
N LYS A 367 17.24 13.88 -8.71
CA LYS A 367 16.85 14.61 -7.49
C LYS A 367 17.29 16.07 -7.64
N ILE A 368 16.36 17.01 -7.56
CA ILE A 368 16.65 18.45 -7.70
C ILE A 368 17.06 19.02 -6.34
N THR A 369 18.28 19.49 -6.20
CA THR A 369 18.73 20.11 -4.95
C THR A 369 18.52 21.63 -5.05
N VAL A 370 17.82 22.23 -4.10
CA VAL A 370 17.83 23.71 -3.96
C VAL A 370 19.04 24.04 -3.11
N SER A 371 20.01 24.74 -3.70
CA SER A 371 21.19 25.28 -3.01
C SER A 371 20.86 26.59 -2.32
#